data_AF-A0A344J8A9-F1
#
_entry.id   AF-A0A344J8A9-F1
#
_cell.length_a   1.000
_cell.length_b   1.000
_cell.length_c   1.000
_cell.angle_alpha   90.00
_cell.angle_beta   90.00
_cell.angle_gamma   90.00
#
_symmetry.space_group_name_H-M   'P 1'
#
loop_
_entity.id
_entity.type
_entity.pdbx_description
1 polymer ?
#
loop_
_entity_poly.entity_id
_entity_poly.type
_entity_poly.pdbx_seq_one_letter_code
_entity_poly.pdbx_strand_id
1 'polypeptide(L)'
;MTDPWLRDVPAVFHALADPRLESAIPQPTTGPFDQACAHWGALHYTLSSLLGWVDVGCGLAWWYAAGKPVDDSPLLALVQRVWGADDLIDYYAAWAWLPEGVGYEFPQSVSPFDGPSPMWLGRHSRWKNEEWWRGFARRGQVHHHDPFYGGSDPLHLAAHAGPPTVEPSANPLVHLVPHQRRAVLVTEGLDHWLADLHALEASLPPQGERSWRVEIFDRCVGYLGEYRRSRVTGHWFLGKHSVHMGGHPGHE
;
A
#
# COMPACT_ATOMS: atom_id res chain seq x y z
N MET A 1 -6.14 -13.78 9.31
CA MET A 1 -5.26 -12.68 9.70
C MET A 1 -5.07 -12.69 11.20
N THR A 2 -3.85 -12.99 11.63
CA THR A 2 -3.43 -12.90 13.03
C THR A 2 -2.63 -11.64 13.33
N ASP A 3 -2.13 -10.96 12.28
CA ASP A 3 -1.38 -9.70 12.41
C ASP A 3 -2.33 -8.52 12.68
N PRO A 4 -2.21 -7.82 13.83
CA PRO A 4 -3.02 -6.65 14.14
C PRO A 4 -2.92 -5.52 13.11
N TRP A 5 -1.78 -5.36 12.42
CA TRP A 5 -1.59 -4.33 11.40
C TRP A 5 -2.42 -4.56 10.14
N LEU A 6 -2.80 -5.81 9.88
CA LEU A 6 -3.57 -6.18 8.71
C LEU A 6 -5.08 -6.24 9.00
N ARG A 7 -5.50 -6.01 10.25
CA ARG A 7 -6.90 -6.16 10.69
C ARG A 7 -7.93 -5.45 9.79
N ASP A 8 -7.59 -4.28 9.26
CA ASP A 8 -8.51 -3.47 8.45
C ASP A 8 -8.42 -3.75 6.93
N VAL A 9 -7.50 -4.63 6.49
CA VAL A 9 -7.35 -5.01 5.08
C VAL A 9 -8.63 -5.60 4.44
N PRO A 10 -9.42 -6.47 5.11
CA PRO A 10 -10.69 -6.94 4.58
C PRO A 10 -11.66 -5.80 4.22
N ALA A 11 -11.69 -4.73 5.01
CA ALA A 11 -12.53 -3.57 4.74
C ALA A 11 -12.10 -2.83 3.46
N VAL A 12 -10.81 -2.84 3.13
CA VAL A 12 -10.30 -2.33 1.85
C VAL A 12 -10.88 -3.13 0.68
N PHE A 13 -10.83 -4.47 0.74
CA PHE A 13 -11.39 -5.31 -0.32
C PHE A 13 -12.91 -5.12 -0.46
N HIS A 14 -13.63 -5.02 0.66
CA HIS A 14 -15.06 -4.73 0.66
C HIS A 14 -15.39 -3.38 0.04
N ALA A 15 -14.62 -2.32 0.38
CA ALA A 15 -14.80 -1.00 -0.20
C ALA A 15 -14.46 -0.94 -1.70
N LEU A 16 -13.50 -1.74 -2.17
CA LEU A 16 -13.18 -1.87 -3.60
C LEU A 16 -14.29 -2.61 -4.37
N ALA A 17 -14.95 -3.59 -3.74
CA ALA A 17 -16.05 -4.33 -4.34
C ALA A 17 -17.37 -3.55 -4.33
N ASP A 18 -17.66 -2.82 -3.24
CA ASP A 18 -18.80 -1.92 -3.11
C ASP A 18 -18.38 -0.61 -2.41
N PRO A 19 -18.27 0.51 -3.14
CA PRO A 19 -17.90 1.81 -2.57
C PRO A 19 -18.77 2.28 -1.41
N ARG A 20 -19.99 1.75 -1.24
CA ARG A 20 -20.87 2.07 -0.10
C ARG A 20 -20.34 1.52 1.22
N LEU A 21 -19.44 0.55 1.19
CA LEU A 21 -18.81 -0.06 2.36
C LEU A 21 -17.54 0.68 2.81
N GLU A 22 -17.18 1.79 2.16
CA GLU A 22 -16.01 2.60 2.52
C GLU A 22 -16.02 3.07 3.98
N SER A 23 -17.20 3.39 4.52
CA SER A 23 -17.35 3.79 5.94
C SER A 23 -17.03 2.68 6.93
N ALA A 24 -16.84 1.43 6.48
CA ALA A 24 -16.39 0.33 7.32
C ALA A 24 -14.88 0.39 7.61
N ILE A 25 -14.10 1.17 6.84
CA ILE A 25 -12.69 1.41 7.14
C ILE A 25 -12.63 2.41 8.32
N PRO A 26 -12.14 1.99 9.50
CA PRO A 26 -12.12 2.85 10.68
C PRO A 26 -11.22 4.07 10.44
N GLN A 27 -11.66 5.26 10.85
CA GLN A 27 -10.82 6.45 10.85
C GLN A 27 -9.83 6.40 12.02
N PRO A 28 -8.59 6.92 11.87
CA PRO A 28 -7.56 6.81 12.89
C PRO A 28 -7.72 7.84 14.02
N THR A 29 -8.58 8.84 13.85
CA THR A 29 -8.33 10.20 14.37
C THR A 29 -8.43 10.44 15.87
N THR A 30 -8.67 9.42 16.71
CA THR A 30 -8.39 9.44 18.17
C THR A 30 -8.32 8.02 18.77
N GLY A 31 -8.15 7.00 17.92
CA GLY A 31 -8.20 5.60 18.34
C GLY A 31 -6.99 5.18 19.18
N PRO A 32 -7.06 4.02 19.86
CA PRO A 32 -5.89 3.41 20.49
C PRO A 32 -4.81 3.07 19.44
N PHE A 33 -3.57 2.92 19.89
CA PHE A 33 -2.41 2.65 19.04
C PHE A 33 -2.62 1.49 18.05
N ASP A 34 -3.24 0.39 18.49
CA ASP A 34 -3.53 -0.77 17.64
C ASP A 34 -4.51 -0.46 16.51
N GLN A 35 -5.44 0.48 16.71
CA GLN A 35 -6.33 0.97 15.66
C GLN A 35 -5.57 1.80 14.63
N ALA A 36 -4.65 2.66 15.06
CA ALA A 36 -3.79 3.40 14.13
C ALA A 36 -2.92 2.43 13.31
N CYS A 37 -2.30 1.44 13.96
CA CYS A 37 -1.53 0.39 13.29
C CYS A 37 -2.35 -0.35 12.21
N ALA A 38 -3.58 -0.77 12.52
CA ALA A 38 -4.45 -1.43 11.57
C ALA A 38 -4.84 -0.52 10.38
N HIS A 39 -5.16 0.74 10.66
CA HIS A 39 -5.56 1.71 9.64
C HIS A 39 -4.43 2.05 8.67
N TRP A 40 -3.24 2.34 9.20
CA TRP A 40 -2.06 2.65 8.39
C TRP A 40 -1.44 1.41 7.75
N GLY A 41 -1.54 0.25 8.41
CA GLY A 41 -1.17 -1.04 7.83
C GLY A 41 -2.02 -1.39 6.62
N ALA A 42 -3.33 -1.12 6.66
CA ALA A 42 -4.21 -1.29 5.50
C ALA A 42 -3.83 -0.38 4.31
N LEU A 43 -3.44 0.88 4.57
CA LEU A 43 -2.88 1.75 3.52
C LEU A 43 -1.58 1.19 2.97
N HIS A 44 -0.65 0.83 3.85
CA HIS A 44 0.65 0.31 3.45
C HIS A 44 0.49 -0.94 2.58
N TYR A 45 -0.36 -1.88 3.01
CA TYR A 45 -0.72 -3.09 2.28
C TYR A 45 -1.35 -2.79 0.91
N THR A 46 -2.24 -1.79 0.84
CA THR A 46 -2.87 -1.36 -0.42
C THR A 46 -1.82 -0.93 -1.44
N LEU A 47 -0.83 -0.15 -1.00
CA LEU A 47 0.23 0.36 -1.88
C LEU A 47 1.28 -0.72 -2.22
N SER A 48 1.73 -1.49 -1.24
CA SER A 48 2.79 -2.49 -1.42
C SER A 48 2.28 -3.75 -2.12
N SER A 49 1.18 -4.32 -1.63
CA SER A 49 0.71 -5.65 -2.03
C SER A 49 -0.33 -5.61 -3.16
N LEU A 50 -1.20 -4.60 -3.18
CA LEU A 50 -2.25 -4.52 -4.22
C LEU A 50 -1.76 -3.80 -5.47
N LEU A 51 -1.20 -2.59 -5.33
CA LEU A 51 -0.53 -1.91 -6.46
C LEU A 51 0.79 -2.59 -6.82
N GLY A 52 1.33 -3.43 -5.94
CA GLY A 52 2.58 -4.15 -6.17
C GLY A 52 3.81 -3.23 -6.11
N TRP A 53 3.74 -2.06 -5.46
CA TRP A 53 4.86 -1.12 -5.41
C TRP A 53 5.96 -1.64 -4.48
N VAL A 54 7.13 -1.93 -5.06
CA VAL A 54 8.31 -2.35 -4.29
C VAL A 54 8.91 -1.18 -3.49
N ASP A 55 8.95 0.02 -4.07
CA ASP A 55 9.28 1.25 -3.34
C ASP A 55 8.03 2.14 -3.27
N VAL A 56 7.30 2.01 -2.16
CA VAL A 56 6.08 2.80 -1.88
C VAL A 56 6.38 4.31 -1.86
N GLY A 57 7.55 4.72 -1.36
CA GLY A 57 7.94 6.13 -1.34
C GLY A 57 8.14 6.70 -2.73
N CYS A 58 8.75 5.94 -3.65
CA CYS A 58 8.84 6.30 -5.07
C CYS A 58 7.47 6.36 -5.73
N GLY A 59 6.61 5.37 -5.48
CA GLY A 59 5.23 5.37 -5.99
C GLY A 59 4.43 6.58 -5.56
N LEU A 60 4.53 6.97 -4.29
CA LEU A 60 3.90 8.19 -3.78
C LEU A 60 4.54 9.45 -4.37
N ALA A 61 5.87 9.52 -4.52
CA ALA A 61 6.52 10.67 -5.14
C ALA A 61 6.05 10.86 -6.59
N TRP A 62 5.96 9.79 -7.38
CA TRP A 62 5.38 9.81 -8.72
C TRP A 62 3.93 10.30 -8.70
N TRP A 63 3.09 9.74 -7.83
CA TRP A 63 1.68 10.07 -7.74
C TRP A 63 1.46 11.54 -7.36
N TYR A 64 2.22 12.06 -6.39
CA TYR A 64 2.18 13.48 -5.99
C TYR A 64 2.68 14.39 -7.11
N ALA A 65 3.77 14.05 -7.80
CA ALA A 65 4.28 14.83 -8.93
C ALA A 65 3.26 14.93 -10.07
N ALA A 66 2.48 13.88 -10.31
CA ALA A 66 1.43 13.85 -11.30
C ALA A 66 0.13 14.58 -10.88
N GLY A 67 0.08 15.17 -9.68
CA GLY A 67 -1.12 15.85 -9.17
C GLY A 67 -2.16 14.90 -8.56
N LYS A 68 -1.73 13.73 -8.06
CA LYS A 68 -2.57 12.70 -7.42
C LYS A 68 -3.73 12.18 -8.32
N PRO A 69 -3.48 11.76 -9.59
CA PRO A 69 -4.55 11.25 -10.45
C PRO A 69 -5.21 9.98 -9.89
N VAL A 70 -6.52 9.83 -10.08
CA VAL A 70 -7.32 8.69 -9.56
C VAL A 70 -8.15 7.95 -10.60
N ASP A 71 -8.42 8.56 -11.76
CA ASP A 71 -9.36 8.03 -12.78
C ASP A 71 -8.99 6.62 -13.27
N ASP A 72 -7.70 6.32 -13.24
CA ASP A 72 -7.11 5.11 -13.78
C ASP A 72 -6.87 4.01 -12.74
N SER A 73 -7.22 4.25 -11.47
CA SER A 73 -6.97 3.33 -10.37
C SER A 73 -8.03 3.46 -9.28
N PRO A 74 -8.97 2.49 -9.19
CA PRO A 74 -9.91 2.41 -8.06
C PRO A 74 -9.19 2.35 -6.70
N LEU A 75 -7.99 1.76 -6.66
CA LEU A 75 -7.14 1.73 -5.48
C LEU A 75 -6.69 3.14 -5.09
N LEU A 76 -6.13 3.93 -6.01
CA LEU A 76 -5.72 5.31 -5.71
C LEU A 76 -6.93 6.22 -5.42
N ALA A 77 -8.06 5.96 -6.08
CA ALA A 77 -9.31 6.64 -5.77
C ALA A 77 -9.77 6.37 -4.34
N LEU A 78 -9.69 5.12 -3.87
CA LEU A 78 -9.96 4.76 -2.48
C LEU A 78 -8.93 5.40 -1.54
N VAL A 79 -7.64 5.36 -1.89
CA VAL A 79 -6.56 6.00 -1.13
C VAL A 79 -6.86 7.48 -0.89
N GLN A 80 -7.22 8.20 -1.96
CA GLN A 80 -7.54 9.63 -1.91
C GLN A 80 -8.80 9.94 -1.10
N ARG A 81 -9.82 9.06 -1.09
CA ARG A 81 -11.04 9.31 -0.32
C ARG A 81 -10.89 9.01 1.17
N VAL A 82 -10.26 7.88 1.49
CA VAL A 82 -10.17 7.39 2.88
C VAL A 82 -9.02 8.06 3.63
N TRP A 83 -7.84 8.14 3.00
CA TRP A 83 -6.64 8.72 3.61
C TRP A 83 -6.29 10.10 3.06
N GLY A 84 -6.86 10.52 1.93
CA GLY A 84 -6.66 11.90 1.46
C GLY A 84 -7.51 12.94 2.21
N ALA A 85 -8.53 12.51 2.96
CA ALA A 85 -9.30 13.38 3.84
C ALA A 85 -8.39 13.95 4.97
N ASP A 86 -8.61 15.21 5.32
CA ASP A 86 -7.85 15.94 6.35
C ASP A 86 -6.32 15.86 6.21
N ASP A 87 -5.83 15.66 4.98
CA ASP A 87 -4.42 15.50 4.64
C ASP A 87 -3.71 14.35 5.38
N LEU A 88 -4.44 13.33 5.84
CA LEU A 88 -3.88 12.16 6.54
C LEU A 88 -2.74 11.50 5.73
N ILE A 89 -2.95 11.32 4.43
CA ILE A 89 -2.00 10.69 3.50
C ILE A 89 -0.67 11.46 3.41
N ASP A 90 -0.64 12.75 3.75
CA ASP A 90 0.59 13.55 3.74
C ASP A 90 1.54 13.07 4.86
N TYR A 91 1.04 12.64 6.02
CA TYR A 91 1.87 12.08 7.10
C TYR A 91 2.49 10.75 6.70
N TYR A 92 1.69 9.88 6.08
CA TYR A 92 2.19 8.61 5.55
C TYR A 92 3.21 8.83 4.43
N ALA A 93 2.93 9.74 3.51
CA ALA A 93 3.86 10.08 2.42
C ALA A 93 5.17 10.67 2.96
N ALA A 94 5.08 11.59 3.93
CA ALA A 94 6.24 12.14 4.61
C ALA A 94 7.11 11.03 5.20
N TRP A 95 6.52 10.08 5.92
CA TRP A 95 7.24 8.94 6.49
C TRP A 95 7.90 8.09 5.40
N ALA A 96 7.15 7.69 4.38
CA ALA A 96 7.65 6.85 3.28
C ALA A 96 8.77 7.52 2.47
N TRP A 97 8.86 8.86 2.49
CA TRP A 97 9.90 9.60 1.78
C TRP A 97 11.18 9.78 2.60
N LEU A 98 11.16 9.55 3.91
CA LEU A 98 12.36 9.67 4.73
C LEU A 98 13.46 8.70 4.25
N PRO A 99 14.73 9.14 4.30
CA PRO A 99 15.84 8.21 4.18
C PRO A 99 15.84 7.21 5.33
N GLU A 100 16.44 6.04 5.12
CA GLU A 100 16.54 5.01 6.15
C GLU A 100 17.22 5.54 7.43
N GLY A 101 16.65 5.21 8.59
CA GLY A 101 17.16 5.62 9.90
C GLY A 101 16.90 7.10 10.25
N VAL A 102 16.28 7.88 9.37
CA VAL A 102 15.88 9.27 9.65
C VAL A 102 14.48 9.28 10.23
N GLY A 103 14.25 10.08 11.27
CA GLY A 103 12.97 10.18 11.97
C GLY A 103 12.83 11.47 12.76
N TYR A 104 11.64 11.65 13.35
CA TYR A 104 11.31 12.75 14.25
C TYR A 104 10.65 12.16 15.49
N GLU A 105 11.21 12.41 16.67
CA GLU A 105 10.55 12.04 17.92
C GLU A 105 9.35 12.97 18.18
N PHE A 106 9.52 14.27 17.90
CA PHE A 106 8.52 15.29 18.20
C PHE A 106 8.33 16.30 17.05
N PRO A 107 7.16 16.95 16.99
CA PRO A 107 6.98 18.12 16.12
C PRO A 107 7.94 19.25 16.48
N GLN A 108 8.35 20.03 15.48
CA GLN A 108 9.25 21.18 15.70
C GLN A 108 8.64 22.30 16.55
N SER A 109 7.32 22.34 16.70
CA SER A 109 6.64 23.21 17.67
C SER A 109 6.92 22.81 19.13
N VAL A 110 7.23 21.54 19.39
CA VAL A 110 7.59 20.99 20.69
C VAL A 110 9.11 20.95 20.88
N SER A 111 9.84 20.52 19.85
CA SER A 111 11.31 20.46 19.85
C SER A 111 11.89 21.06 18.57
N PRO A 112 12.29 22.35 18.55
CA PRO A 112 12.66 23.07 17.33
C PRO A 112 13.85 22.51 16.56
N PHE A 113 14.69 21.71 17.22
CA PHE A 113 15.89 21.11 16.63
C PHE A 113 15.74 19.60 16.37
N ASP A 114 14.53 19.05 16.53
CA ASP A 114 14.29 17.65 16.26
C ASP A 114 14.23 17.35 14.76
N GLY A 115 14.87 16.25 14.37
CA GLY A 115 14.98 15.77 13.00
C GLY A 115 15.72 16.71 12.03
N PRO A 116 15.81 16.33 10.74
CA PRO A 116 16.44 17.14 9.71
C PRO A 116 15.66 18.43 9.37
N SER A 117 16.33 19.43 8.81
CA SER A 117 15.60 20.61 8.32
C SER A 117 14.82 20.32 7.03
N PRO A 118 13.73 21.07 6.74
CA PRO A 118 13.02 20.98 5.46
C PRO A 118 13.91 21.16 4.22
N MET A 119 14.93 22.02 4.30
CA MET A 119 15.94 22.19 3.25
C MET A 119 16.75 20.92 3.02
N TRP A 120 17.13 20.22 4.10
CA TRP A 120 17.84 18.95 4.00
C TRP A 120 16.93 17.88 3.39
N LEU A 121 15.67 17.77 3.85
CA LEU A 121 14.71 16.80 3.31
C LEU A 121 14.40 17.02 1.84
N GLY A 122 14.24 18.28 1.40
CA GLY A 122 14.04 18.61 -0.02
C GLY A 122 15.21 18.16 -0.92
N ARG A 123 16.38 17.85 -0.35
CA ARG A 123 17.55 17.35 -1.09
C ARG A 123 17.78 15.85 -0.92
N HIS A 124 17.44 15.28 0.23
CA HIS A 124 17.85 13.91 0.60
C HIS A 124 16.69 12.91 0.66
N SER A 125 15.45 13.34 0.90
CA SER A 125 14.26 12.47 0.88
C SER A 125 13.90 12.01 -0.53
N ARG A 126 13.01 11.02 -0.69
CA ARG A 126 12.48 10.62 -2.01
C ARG A 126 11.69 11.74 -2.69
N TRP A 127 11.10 12.65 -1.90
CA TRP A 127 10.36 13.81 -2.40
C TRP A 127 11.21 15.08 -2.37
N LYS A 128 11.78 15.42 -3.54
CA LYS A 128 12.71 16.55 -3.69
C LYS A 128 11.99 17.90 -3.79
N ASN A 129 11.20 18.25 -2.78
CA ASN A 129 10.43 19.49 -2.74
C ASN A 129 10.50 20.15 -1.36
N GLU A 130 11.40 21.12 -1.23
CA GLU A 130 11.60 21.87 0.02
C GLU A 130 10.36 22.64 0.48
N GLU A 131 9.60 23.22 -0.45
CA GLU A 131 8.41 24.01 -0.12
C GLU A 131 7.33 23.13 0.52
N TRP A 132 7.12 21.94 -0.03
CA TRP A 132 6.21 20.96 0.53
C TRP A 132 6.63 20.58 1.96
N TRP A 133 7.92 20.27 2.19
CA TRP A 133 8.44 19.96 3.52
C TRP A 133 8.30 21.12 4.50
N ARG A 134 8.50 22.37 4.06
CA ARG A 134 8.26 23.56 4.90
C ARG A 134 6.79 23.69 5.26
N GLY A 135 5.87 23.42 4.33
CA GLY A 135 4.44 23.40 4.58
C GLY A 135 4.04 22.33 5.60
N PHE A 136 4.54 21.10 5.40
CA PHE A 136 4.31 19.98 6.30
C PHE A 136 4.83 20.25 7.71
N ALA A 137 6.08 20.71 7.86
CA ALA A 137 6.67 21.01 9.17
C ALA A 137 5.92 22.12 9.92
N ARG A 138 5.41 23.15 9.22
CA ARG A 138 4.58 24.20 9.83
C ARG A 138 3.24 23.69 10.35
N ARG A 139 2.68 22.67 9.69
CA ARG A 139 1.43 22.02 10.11
C ARG A 139 1.60 21.29 11.45
N GLY A 140 2.76 20.67 11.66
CA GLY A 140 3.07 19.90 12.85
C GLY A 140 2.25 18.60 12.94
N GLN A 141 2.18 18.01 14.13
CA GLN A 141 1.34 16.84 14.39
C GLN A 141 -0.11 17.25 14.63
N VAL A 142 -1.01 16.73 13.80
CA VAL A 142 -2.46 16.98 13.92
C VAL A 142 -3.19 15.75 14.48
N HIS A 143 -2.64 14.55 14.29
CA HIS A 143 -3.26 13.30 14.71
C HIS A 143 -2.39 12.57 15.73
N HIS A 144 -3.04 11.93 16.69
CA HIS A 144 -2.35 11.01 17.59
C HIS A 144 -2.02 9.72 16.82
N HIS A 145 -0.83 9.15 17.04
CA HIS A 145 -0.35 7.94 16.35
C HIS A 145 -0.35 8.06 14.81
N ASP A 146 0.17 9.17 14.29
CA ASP A 146 0.50 9.30 12.88
C ASP A 146 1.79 8.53 12.52
N PRO A 147 2.01 8.17 11.24
CA PRO A 147 3.18 7.40 10.83
C PRO A 147 4.48 8.21 10.80
N PHE A 148 4.46 9.54 10.99
CA PHE A 148 5.65 10.39 10.81
C PHE A 148 6.38 10.71 12.11
N TYR A 149 5.66 11.00 13.20
CA TYR A 149 6.25 11.36 14.49
C TYR A 149 6.32 10.17 15.46
N GLY A 150 7.32 10.16 16.35
CA GLY A 150 7.60 9.09 17.32
C GLY A 150 8.78 8.18 16.92
N GLY A 151 9.73 8.71 16.15
CA GLY A 151 10.94 8.02 15.72
C GLY A 151 11.05 7.90 14.20
N SER A 152 11.75 6.86 13.73
CA SER A 152 11.91 6.57 12.29
C SER A 152 10.86 5.59 11.74
N ASP A 153 10.21 4.81 12.60
CA ASP A 153 9.14 3.89 12.26
C ASP A 153 8.15 3.75 13.42
N PRO A 154 7.43 4.83 13.78
CA PRO A 154 6.64 4.92 15.01
C PRO A 154 5.50 3.91 15.08
N LEU A 155 5.02 3.48 13.92
CA LEU A 155 3.96 2.49 13.79
C LEU A 155 4.49 1.13 13.34
N HIS A 156 5.81 0.91 13.29
CA HIS A 156 6.44 -0.34 12.85
C HIS A 156 6.00 -0.82 11.45
N LEU A 157 5.56 0.08 10.57
CA LEU A 157 4.98 -0.27 9.27
C LEU A 157 6.03 -0.96 8.37
N ALA A 158 7.31 -0.63 8.53
CA ALA A 158 8.37 -1.28 7.76
C ALA A 158 8.50 -2.78 8.10
N ALA A 159 8.16 -3.19 9.33
CA ALA A 159 8.14 -4.59 9.75
C ALA A 159 6.89 -5.35 9.26
N HIS A 160 5.83 -4.62 8.89
CA HIS A 160 4.54 -5.17 8.45
C HIS A 160 4.27 -4.91 6.95
N ALA A 161 5.36 -4.77 6.16
CA ALA A 161 5.33 -4.48 4.73
C ALA A 161 5.19 -5.71 3.81
N GLY A 162 5.30 -6.91 4.38
CA GLY A 162 5.39 -8.16 3.63
C GLY A 162 4.04 -8.80 3.29
N PRO A 163 4.04 -9.83 2.43
CA PRO A 163 2.87 -10.69 2.27
C PRO A 163 2.47 -11.26 3.63
N PRO A 164 1.16 -11.42 3.90
CA PRO A 164 0.71 -11.83 5.23
C PRO A 164 1.25 -13.20 5.66
N THR A 165 1.54 -14.08 4.70
CA THR A 165 2.38 -15.28 4.88
C THR A 165 3.15 -15.64 3.61
N VAL A 166 4.23 -16.40 3.77
CA VAL A 166 5.02 -17.00 2.68
C VAL A 166 4.56 -18.41 2.33
N GLU A 167 3.74 -19.03 3.17
CA GLU A 167 3.26 -20.40 2.99
C GLU A 167 1.93 -20.39 2.21
N PRO A 168 1.85 -21.09 1.07
CA PRO A 168 0.57 -21.32 0.40
C PRO A 168 -0.41 -22.04 1.33
N SER A 169 -1.71 -21.86 1.08
CA SER A 169 -2.75 -22.60 1.77
C SER A 169 -2.64 -24.11 1.47
N ALA A 170 -3.17 -24.94 2.35
CA ALA A 170 -3.07 -26.39 2.20
C ALA A 170 -3.93 -26.89 1.02
N ASN A 171 -5.10 -26.29 0.79
CA ASN A 171 -6.03 -26.69 -0.26
C ASN A 171 -6.63 -25.49 -1.03
N PRO A 172 -5.83 -24.73 -1.80
CA PRO A 172 -6.36 -23.72 -2.70
C PRO A 172 -7.15 -24.38 -3.83
N LEU A 173 -8.27 -23.77 -4.24
CA LEU A 173 -8.98 -24.21 -5.44
C LEU A 173 -8.53 -23.39 -6.64
N VAL A 174 -8.16 -24.07 -7.72
CA VAL A 174 -7.72 -23.43 -8.96
C VAL A 174 -8.61 -23.88 -10.11
N HIS A 175 -9.13 -22.91 -10.86
CA HIS A 175 -9.82 -23.16 -12.11
C HIS A 175 -9.12 -22.42 -13.25
N LEU A 176 -8.57 -23.17 -14.21
CA LEU A 176 -7.87 -22.61 -15.37
C LEU A 176 -8.80 -22.50 -16.57
N VAL A 177 -8.74 -21.36 -17.26
CA VAL A 177 -9.39 -21.11 -18.55
C VAL A 177 -8.33 -20.72 -19.58
N PRO A 178 -7.53 -21.67 -20.09
CA PRO A 178 -6.31 -21.38 -20.85
C PRO A 178 -6.54 -20.54 -22.10
N HIS A 179 -7.61 -20.82 -22.86
CA HIS A 179 -7.93 -20.08 -24.09
C HIS A 179 -8.19 -18.58 -23.84
N GLN A 180 -8.56 -18.20 -22.62
CA GLN A 180 -8.80 -16.81 -22.23
C GLN A 180 -7.64 -16.19 -21.46
N ARG A 181 -6.58 -16.97 -21.17
CA ARG A 181 -5.48 -16.60 -20.27
C ARG A 181 -6.01 -16.12 -18.92
N ARG A 182 -7.02 -16.82 -18.41
CA ARG A 182 -7.70 -16.52 -17.15
C ARG A 182 -7.59 -17.69 -16.20
N ALA A 183 -7.33 -17.40 -14.93
CA ALA A 183 -7.44 -18.38 -13.85
C ALA A 183 -8.30 -17.79 -12.75
N VAL A 184 -9.01 -18.65 -12.03
CA VAL A 184 -9.66 -18.32 -10.77
C VAL A 184 -8.93 -19.08 -9.67
N LEU A 185 -8.52 -18.36 -8.63
CA LEU A 185 -7.86 -18.88 -7.45
C LEU A 185 -8.75 -18.60 -6.23
N VAL A 186 -9.13 -19.65 -5.50
CA VAL A 186 -9.83 -19.53 -4.22
C VAL A 186 -8.90 -19.97 -3.10
N THR A 187 -8.51 -19.04 -2.25
CA THR A 187 -7.58 -19.21 -1.13
C THR A 187 -8.35 -19.64 0.12
N GLU A 188 -7.70 -20.35 1.05
CA GLU A 188 -8.35 -20.74 2.31
C GLU A 188 -8.41 -19.61 3.35
N GLY A 189 -7.55 -18.61 3.20
CA GLY A 189 -7.49 -17.45 4.07
C GLY A 189 -6.85 -16.27 3.36
N LEU A 190 -7.26 -15.06 3.75
CA LEU A 190 -6.70 -13.82 3.21
C LEU A 190 -5.19 -13.74 3.44
N ASP A 191 -4.62 -14.43 4.42
CA ASP A 191 -3.17 -14.37 4.62
C ASP A 191 -2.39 -15.05 3.50
N HIS A 192 -2.97 -16.08 2.88
CA HIS A 192 -2.29 -17.00 1.96
C HIS A 192 -2.29 -16.54 0.51
N TRP A 193 -3.11 -15.56 0.15
CA TRP A 193 -3.46 -15.31 -1.27
C TRP A 193 -2.25 -15.04 -2.17
N LEU A 194 -1.24 -14.30 -1.69
CA LEU A 194 -0.06 -13.98 -2.50
C LEU A 194 0.86 -15.21 -2.64
N ALA A 195 1.00 -16.00 -1.58
CA ALA A 195 1.74 -17.25 -1.62
C ALA A 195 1.06 -18.27 -2.54
N ASP A 196 -0.27 -18.37 -2.49
CA ASP A 196 -1.08 -19.19 -3.39
C ASP A 196 -0.95 -18.73 -4.85
N LEU A 197 -0.91 -17.43 -5.09
CA LEU A 197 -0.72 -16.86 -6.42
C LEU A 197 0.67 -17.18 -6.99
N HIS A 198 1.72 -17.09 -6.16
CA HIS A 198 3.08 -17.47 -6.55
C HIS A 198 3.20 -18.97 -6.81
N ALA A 199 2.56 -19.82 -6.00
CA ALA A 199 2.52 -21.26 -6.23
C ALA A 199 1.77 -21.59 -7.53
N LEU A 200 0.65 -20.91 -7.79
CA LEU A 200 -0.12 -21.04 -9.03
C LEU A 200 0.75 -20.67 -10.24
N GLU A 201 1.50 -19.57 -10.17
CA GLU A 201 2.36 -19.11 -11.26
C GLU A 201 3.27 -20.20 -11.82
N ALA A 202 3.90 -21.00 -10.95
CA ALA A 202 4.79 -22.09 -11.35
C ALA A 202 4.09 -23.19 -12.17
N SER A 203 2.76 -23.29 -12.06
CA SER A 203 1.93 -24.26 -12.79
C SER A 203 1.25 -23.69 -14.03
N LEU A 204 1.30 -22.36 -14.24
CA LEU A 204 0.62 -21.72 -15.36
C LEU A 204 1.34 -22.03 -16.68
N PRO A 205 0.61 -22.48 -17.73
CA PRO A 205 1.20 -22.69 -19.05
C PRO A 205 1.84 -21.41 -19.60
N PRO A 206 3.02 -21.47 -20.25
CA PRO A 206 3.66 -20.31 -20.85
C PRO A 206 2.79 -19.70 -21.96
N GLN A 207 2.70 -18.37 -22.02
CA GLN A 207 1.79 -17.64 -22.93
C GLN A 207 2.51 -16.69 -23.89
N GLY A 208 3.80 -16.92 -24.14
CA GLY A 208 4.61 -16.06 -25.03
C GLY A 208 4.64 -14.62 -24.51
N GLU A 209 4.07 -13.67 -25.28
CA GLU A 209 4.14 -12.25 -24.95
C GLU A 209 3.04 -11.73 -24.00
N ARG A 210 2.01 -12.52 -23.70
CA ARG A 210 0.83 -12.08 -22.95
C ARG A 210 0.83 -12.61 -21.51
N SER A 211 0.38 -11.80 -20.56
CA SER A 211 0.23 -12.20 -19.14
C SER A 211 -1.11 -12.89 -18.86
N TRP A 212 -1.11 -13.76 -17.85
CA TRP A 212 -2.34 -14.31 -17.27
C TRP A 212 -3.08 -13.24 -16.45
N ARG A 213 -4.41 -13.37 -16.43
CA ARG A 213 -5.31 -12.66 -15.52
C ARG A 213 -5.80 -13.65 -14.47
N VAL A 214 -5.57 -13.35 -13.20
CA VAL A 214 -5.95 -14.26 -12.11
C VAL A 214 -6.96 -13.56 -11.23
N GLU A 215 -8.19 -14.03 -11.24
CA GLU A 215 -9.21 -13.60 -10.28
C GLU A 215 -9.01 -14.35 -8.97
N ILE A 216 -8.90 -13.62 -7.88
CA ILE A 216 -8.60 -14.20 -6.57
C ILE A 216 -9.80 -14.00 -5.66
N PHE A 217 -10.15 -15.06 -4.94
CA PHE A 217 -11.18 -15.07 -3.92
C PHE A 217 -10.62 -15.64 -2.63
N ASP A 218 -10.90 -15.01 -1.50
CA ASP A 218 -10.76 -15.63 -0.18
C ASP A 218 -12.12 -16.20 0.25
N ARG A 219 -12.11 -17.36 0.92
CA ARG A 219 -13.36 -18.02 1.36
C ARG A 219 -14.18 -17.20 2.34
N CYS A 220 -13.58 -16.26 3.08
CA CYS A 220 -14.25 -15.46 4.10
C CYS A 220 -14.52 -14.02 3.62
N VAL A 221 -13.54 -13.40 2.98
CA VAL A 221 -13.58 -11.99 2.53
C VAL A 221 -14.29 -11.86 1.18
N GLY A 222 -14.23 -12.89 0.33
CA GLY A 222 -14.81 -12.88 -1.01
C GLY A 222 -13.80 -12.43 -2.07
N TYR A 223 -14.24 -11.63 -3.04
CA TYR A 223 -13.42 -11.23 -4.19
C TYR A 223 -12.29 -10.28 -3.78
N LEU A 224 -11.05 -10.63 -4.11
CA LEU A 224 -9.84 -9.85 -3.81
C LEU A 224 -9.30 -9.07 -5.02
N GLY A 225 -9.86 -9.28 -6.21
CA GLY A 225 -9.46 -8.58 -7.43
C GLY A 225 -8.94 -9.48 -8.56
N GLU A 226 -8.70 -8.86 -9.72
CA GLU A 226 -8.05 -9.47 -10.88
C GLU A 226 -6.58 -9.03 -10.94
N TYR A 227 -5.66 -9.96 -10.71
CA TYR A 227 -4.24 -9.71 -10.69
C TYR A 227 -3.58 -10.07 -12.01
N ARG A 228 -2.53 -9.33 -12.34
CA ARG A 228 -1.66 -9.59 -13.49
C ARG A 228 -0.22 -9.51 -13.06
N ARG A 229 0.62 -10.37 -13.65
CA ARG A 229 2.06 -10.28 -13.48
C ARG A 229 2.65 -9.32 -14.50
N SER A 230 3.36 -8.32 -14.01
CA SER A 230 4.18 -7.43 -14.80
C SER A 230 5.36 -8.19 -15.38
N ARG A 231 5.56 -8.14 -16.70
CA ARG A 231 6.73 -8.75 -17.35
C ARG A 231 7.99 -7.91 -17.18
N VAL A 232 7.84 -6.63 -16.82
CA VAL A 232 8.94 -5.69 -16.60
C VAL A 232 9.53 -5.87 -15.22
N THR A 233 8.66 -5.96 -14.21
CA THR A 233 9.07 -5.98 -12.79
C THR A 233 9.03 -7.39 -12.20
N GLY A 234 8.27 -8.31 -12.81
CA GLY A 234 8.05 -9.65 -12.27
C GLY A 234 7.05 -9.72 -11.12
N HIS A 235 6.52 -8.57 -10.68
CA HIS A 235 5.57 -8.48 -9.56
C HIS A 235 4.12 -8.60 -10.03
N TRP A 236 3.28 -9.13 -9.14
CA TRP A 236 1.83 -9.17 -9.30
C TRP A 236 1.20 -7.86 -8.83
N PHE A 237 0.19 -7.39 -9.55
CA PHE A 237 -0.52 -6.16 -9.22
C PHE A 237 -1.99 -6.21 -9.65
N LEU A 238 -2.79 -5.38 -9.00
CA LEU A 238 -4.19 -5.10 -9.29
C LEU A 238 -4.30 -3.74 -9.99
N GLY A 239 -5.05 -3.66 -11.10
CA GLY A 239 -5.32 -2.42 -11.82
C GLY A 239 -4.48 -2.21 -13.09
N LYS A 240 -4.17 -0.95 -13.41
CA LYS A 240 -3.41 -0.60 -14.63
C LYS A 240 -1.91 -0.75 -14.41
N HIS A 241 -1.22 -1.29 -15.43
CA HIS A 241 0.23 -1.48 -15.40
C HIS A 241 1.00 -0.17 -15.25
N SER A 242 0.55 0.92 -15.89
CA SER A 242 1.16 2.26 -15.74
C SER A 242 1.17 2.75 -14.29
N VAL A 243 0.14 2.44 -13.50
CA VAL A 243 0.07 2.81 -12.09
C VAL A 243 1.02 1.95 -11.25
N HIS A 244 1.07 0.64 -11.53
CA HIS A 244 2.02 -0.28 -10.90
C HIS A 244 3.48 0.16 -11.12
N MET A 245 3.82 0.63 -12.32
CA MET A 245 5.18 1.09 -12.64
C MET A 245 5.62 2.30 -11.81
N GLY A 246 4.70 3.12 -11.29
CA GLY A 246 5.05 4.28 -10.46
C GLY A 246 5.91 3.93 -9.23
N GLY A 247 5.73 2.75 -8.65
CA GLY A 247 6.52 2.26 -7.50
C GLY A 247 7.78 1.45 -7.85
N HIS A 248 8.23 1.47 -9.11
CA HIS A 248 9.40 0.72 -9.59
C HIS A 248 10.42 1.65 -10.25
N PRO A 249 11.31 2.27 -9.45
CA PRO A 249 12.33 3.18 -10.00
C PRO A 249 13.27 2.44 -10.98
N GLY A 250 13.60 3.08 -12.10
CA GLY A 250 14.61 2.59 -13.04
C GLY A 250 14.12 1.66 -14.16
N HIS A 251 12.80 1.52 -14.35
CA HIS A 251 12.19 0.66 -15.37
C HIS A 251 11.26 1.42 -16.35
N GLU A 252 11.52 2.72 -16.58
CA GLU A 252 10.86 3.51 -17.64
C GLU A 252 11.38 3.17 -19.05
#